data_AF-A0A5T3VPJ7-F1
#
_entry.id   AF-A0A5T3VPJ7-F1
#
_cell.length_a   1.000
_cell.length_b   1.000
_cell.length_c   1.000
_cell.angle_alpha   90.00
_cell.angle_beta   90.00
_cell.angle_gamma   90.00
#
_symmetry.space_group_name_H-M   'P 1'
#
loop_
_entity.id
_entity.type
_entity.pdbx_description
1 polymer ?
#
loop_
_entity_poly.entity_id
_entity_poly.type
_entity_poly.pdbx_seq_one_letter_code
_entity_poly.pdbx_strand_id
1 'polypeptide(L)' 'MAFEKTIPLNEFITLQRGFDLPQDKRVMGDIPVVASTGVVGYHNEEKVLAPGVVIGRSGSIGGGQYITTNFWPLNT' A
#
# COMPACT_ATOMS: atom_id res chain seq x y z
N MET A 1 -24.42 -11.54 -9.15
CA MET A 1 -23.30 -12.48 -9.39
C MET A 1 -23.23 -13.41 -8.19
N ALA A 2 -23.31 -14.72 -8.39
CA ALA A 2 -23.05 -15.69 -7.32
C ALA A 2 -21.60 -16.13 -7.46
N PHE A 3 -20.80 -16.03 -6.40
CA PHE A 3 -19.45 -16.55 -6.39
C PHE A 3 -19.52 -18.08 -6.31
N GLU A 4 -18.80 -18.79 -7.19
CA GLU A 4 -18.80 -20.26 -7.23
C GLU A 4 -18.10 -20.88 -6.01
N LYS A 5 -17.22 -20.11 -5.35
CA LYS A 5 -16.48 -20.53 -4.16
C LYS A 5 -16.07 -19.32 -3.32
N THR A 6 -16.19 -19.45 -2.01
CA THR A 6 -15.67 -18.48 -1.03
C THR A 6 -14.54 -19.14 -0.25
N ILE A 7 -13.43 -18.42 -0.08
CA ILE A 7 -12.30 -18.85 0.76
C ILE A 7 -11.90 -17.72 1.73
N PRO A 8 -11.35 -18.05 2.91
CA PRO A 8 -10.77 -17.06 3.80
C PRO A 8 -9.64 -16.26 3.12
N LEU A 9 -9.61 -14.94 3.31
CA LEU A 9 -8.65 -14.05 2.63
C LEU A 9 -7.19 -14.42 2.96
N ASN A 10 -6.91 -14.84 4.19
CA ASN A 10 -5.59 -15.26 4.65
C ASN A 10 -5.10 -16.57 4.03
N GLU A 11 -5.97 -17.36 3.41
CA GLU A 11 -5.57 -18.54 2.62
C GLU A 11 -5.18 -18.16 1.18
N PHE A 12 -5.58 -16.97 0.73
CA PHE A 12 -5.33 -16.49 -0.63
C PHE A 12 -4.16 -15.50 -0.71
N ILE A 13 -3.99 -14.65 0.31
CA ILE A 13 -2.95 -13.62 0.34
C ILE A 13 -2.23 -13.56 1.68
N THR A 14 -0.99 -13.06 1.64
CA THR A 14 -0.27 -12.61 2.82
C THR A 14 -0.35 -11.09 2.90
N LEU A 15 -0.85 -10.58 4.03
CA LEU A 15 -0.80 -9.15 4.33
C LEU A 15 0.54 -8.81 4.96
N GLN A 16 1.24 -7.83 4.40
CA GLN A 16 2.48 -7.30 4.95
C GLN A 16 2.27 -5.86 5.36
N ARG A 17 2.73 -5.51 6.57
CA ARG A 17 2.74 -4.13 7.02
C ARG A 17 3.72 -3.33 6.16
N GLY A 18 3.32 -2.13 5.78
CA GLY A 18 4.21 -1.15 5.15
C GLY A 18 5.36 -0.70 6.05
N PHE A 19 6.17 0.21 5.51
CA PHE A 19 7.40 0.69 6.13
C PHE A 19 7.20 2.07 6.74
N ASP A 20 7.91 2.36 7.82
CA ASP A 20 7.92 3.68 8.42
C ASP A 20 8.84 4.61 7.62
N LEU A 21 8.31 5.76 7.18
CA LEU A 21 9.07 6.82 6.53
C LEU A 21 8.60 8.20 7.04
N PRO A 22 9.15 8.64 8.19
CA PRO A 22 8.96 9.99 8.71
C PRO A 22 9.23 11.07 7.65
N GLN A 23 8.51 12.18 7.72
CA GLN A 23 8.55 13.23 6.69
C GLN A 23 9.93 13.87 6.53
N ASP A 24 10.68 14.01 7.62
CA ASP A 24 12.05 14.54 7.67
C ASP A 24 13.09 13.60 7.04
N LYS A 25 12.77 12.31 6.89
CA LYS A 25 13.61 11.33 6.19
C LYS A 25 13.31 11.22 4.69
N ARG A 26 12.30 11.94 4.19
CA ARG A 26 11.96 11.90 2.77
C ARG A 26 12.94 12.74 1.97
N VAL A 27 13.61 12.10 1.02
CA VAL A 27 14.43 12.74 -0.01
C VAL A 27 13.59 12.96 -1.26
N MET A 28 13.79 14.11 -1.93
CA MET A 28 13.08 14.48 -3.16
C MET A 28 13.28 13.41 -4.25
N GLY A 29 12.17 12.98 -4.84
CA GLY A 29 12.13 11.99 -5.92
C GLY A 29 10.71 11.85 -6.47
N ASP A 30 10.50 10.84 -7.29
CA ASP A 30 9.25 10.58 -8.03
C ASP A 30 8.53 9.29 -7.58
N ILE A 31 9.07 8.58 -6.59
CA ILE A 31 8.44 7.38 -6.05
C ILE A 31 7.30 7.76 -5.09
N PRO A 32 6.04 7.41 -5.38
CA PRO A 32 4.92 7.75 -4.51
C PRO A 32 5.02 7.06 -3.15
N VAL A 33 4.83 7.85 -2.09
CA VAL A 33 4.64 7.37 -0.72
C VAL A 33 3.14 7.19 -0.49
N VAL A 34 2.70 5.93 -0.41
CA VAL A 34 1.28 5.55 -0.39
C VAL A 34 0.87 5.21 1.03
N ALA A 35 -0.05 5.99 1.60
CA ALA A 35 -0.73 5.69 2.85
C ALA A 35 -2.11 5.07 2.57
N SER A 36 -2.82 4.67 3.63
CA SER A 36 -4.16 4.07 3.53
C SER A 36 -5.20 4.93 2.81
N THR A 37 -5.01 6.25 2.77
CA THR A 37 -5.93 7.22 2.15
C THR A 37 -5.50 7.73 0.78
N GLY A 38 -4.32 7.32 0.27
CA GLY A 38 -3.79 7.82 -0.99
C GLY A 38 -2.30 8.09 -0.96
N VAL A 39 -1.81 8.71 -2.02
CA VAL A 39 -0.45 9.25 -2.08
C VAL A 39 -0.35 10.47 -1.16
N VAL A 40 0.63 10.46 -0.24
CA VAL A 40 0.85 11.53 0.76
C VAL A 40 2.19 12.24 0.58
N GLY A 41 2.83 12.05 -0.56
CA GLY A 41 4.11 12.64 -0.94
C GLY A 41 4.93 11.70 -1.82
N TYR A 42 6.20 12.05 -1.99
CA TYR A 42 7.13 11.30 -2.82
C TYR A 42 8.46 11.10 -2.10
N HIS A 43 9.19 10.07 -2.54
CA HIS A 43 10.53 9.73 -2.10
C HIS A 43 11.39 9.35 -3.31
N ASN A 44 12.69 9.17 -3.12
CA ASN A 44 13.62 8.76 -4.18
C ASN A 44 13.87 7.25 -4.23
N GLU A 45 13.26 6.48 -3.32
CA GLU A 45 13.41 5.03 -3.22
C GLU A 45 12.05 4.36 -3.12
N GLU A 46 11.89 3.23 -3.80
CA GLU A 46 10.79 2.30 -3.64
C GLU A 46 11.09 1.21 -2.63
N LYS A 47 10.02 0.66 -2.03
CA LYS A 47 10.11 -0.58 -1.23
C LYS A 47 9.34 -1.73 -1.87
N VAL A 48 8.41 -1.43 -2.77
CA VAL A 48 7.58 -2.41 -3.46
C VAL A 48 7.52 -2.06 -4.94
N LEU A 49 7.78 -3.05 -5.78
CA LEU A 49 7.60 -2.94 -7.24
C LEU A 49 6.11 -3.08 -7.59
N ALA A 50 5.65 -2.33 -8.59
CA ALA A 50 4.29 -2.48 -9.09
C ALA A 50 4.09 -3.79 -9.87
N PRO A 51 2.83 -4.25 -9.99
CA PRO A 51 1.63 -3.70 -9.35
C PRO A 51 1.47 -4.16 -7.89
N GLY A 52 0.73 -3.39 -7.08
CA GLY A 52 0.45 -3.74 -5.68
C GLY A 52 -0.93 -3.30 -5.22
N VAL A 53 -1.43 -3.95 -4.16
CA VAL A 53 -2.66 -3.53 -3.46
C VAL A 53 -2.28 -3.03 -2.06
N VAL A 54 -2.69 -1.80 -1.75
CA VAL A 54 -2.56 -1.20 -0.42
C VAL A 54 -3.93 -1.13 0.23
N ILE A 55 -4.02 -1.57 1.49
CA ILE A 55 -5.23 -1.48 2.30
C ILE A 55 -4.91 -0.74 3.60
N GLY A 56 -5.89 -0.13 4.25
CA GLY A 56 -5.65 0.54 5.53
C GLY A 56 -5.46 -0.42 6.70
N ARG A 57 -4.35 -0.25 7.45
CA ARG A 57 -4.09 -0.96 8.73
C ARG A 57 -4.97 -0.52 9.89
N SER A 58 -5.33 0.77 9.95
CA SER A 58 -6.06 1.38 11.06
C SER A 58 -6.78 2.67 10.62
N GLY A 59 -7.94 2.96 11.18
CA GLY A 59 -8.77 4.13 10.81
C GLY A 59 -9.74 3.79 9.68
N SER A 60 -9.44 4.23 8.45
CA SER A 60 -10.20 3.88 7.24
C SER A 60 -10.02 2.40 6.89
N ILE A 61 -10.68 1.53 7.65
CA ILE A 61 -10.75 0.10 7.40
C ILE A 61 -11.79 -0.12 6.30
N GLY A 62 -11.33 -0.06 5.05
CA GLY A 62 -12.18 -0.23 3.86
C GLY A 62 -11.75 0.72 2.74
N GLY A 63 -11.50 0.16 1.56
CA GLY A 63 -10.94 0.88 0.40
C GLY A 63 -9.52 0.42 0.08
N GLY A 64 -9.41 -0.64 -0.72
CA GLY A 64 -8.13 -1.06 -1.28
C GLY A 64 -7.74 -0.15 -2.44
N GLN A 65 -6.48 0.22 -2.50
CA GLN A 65 -5.90 1.01 -3.59
C GLN A 65 -5.06 0.07 -4.45
N TYR A 66 -5.33 0.04 -5.76
CA TYR A 66 -4.49 -0.65 -6.73
C TYR A 66 -3.46 0.32 -7.29
N ILE A 67 -2.18 0.01 -7.09
CA ILE A 67 -1.05 0.86 -7.45
C ILE A 67 -0.35 0.26 -8.66
N THR A 68 -0.18 1.07 -9.72
CA THR A 68 0.38 0.65 -11.02
C THR A 68 1.83 1.11 -11.24
N THR A 69 2.42 1.82 -10.28
CA THR A 69 3.81 2.29 -10.30
C THR A 69 4.56 1.83 -9.05
N ASN A 70 5.88 1.67 -9.12
CA ASN A 70 6.70 1.37 -7.93
C ASN A 70 6.41 2.39 -6.82
N PHE A 71 6.42 1.94 -5.57
CA PHE A 71 5.93 2.77 -4.47
C PHE A 71 6.56 2.41 -3.12
N TRP A 72 6.35 3.32 -2.16
CA TRP A 72 6.65 3.10 -0.75
C TRP A 72 5.34 3.02 0.05
N PRO A 73 4.92 1.84 0.54
CA PRO A 73 3.77 1.73 1.43
C PRO A 73 4.12 2.28 2.82
N LEU A 74 3.49 3.39 3.22
CA LEU A 74 3.76 4.09 4.48
C LEU A 74 2.86 3.57 5.59
N ASN A 75 3.42 2.76 6.50
CA ASN A 75 2.76 2.29 7.72
C ASN A 75 1.28 1.87 7.51
N THR A 76 1.03 1.17 6.41
CA THR A 76 -0.29 0.76 5.93
C THR A 76 -0.39 -0.74 5.85
#